data_AF-W1WJM0-F1
#
_entry.id   AF-W1WJM0-F1
#
_cell.length_a   1.000
_cell.length_b   1.000
_cell.length_c   1.000
_cell.angle_alpha   90.00
_cell.angle_beta   90.00
_cell.angle_gamma   90.00
#
_symmetry.space_group_name_H-M   'P 1'
#
loop_
_entity.id
_entity.type
_entity.pdbx_description
1 polymer ?
#
loop_
_entity_poly.entity_id
_entity_poly.type
_entity_poly.pdbx_seq_one_letter_code
_entity_poly.pdbx_strand_id
1 'polypeptide(L)'
;LVGSQQSILAGLVVVAIAGMMGSLLGCLSGVLGGRADAIIMRIMDIMLSIPSLVLTMALAAALGPSLFNAMLAIAIVRIPFYVRLARGQTLVVRQYTYVQAAKTFGASRWHLINWHILRNSLPPLIVQASLDIGS
;
A
#
# COMPACT_ATOMS: atom_id res chain seq x y z
N LEU A 1 -9.25 -28.37 9.32
CA LEU A 1 -8.61 -28.23 7.97
C LEU A 1 -9.41 -27.32 7.02
N VAL A 2 -10.75 -27.28 7.05
CA VAL A 2 -11.55 -26.36 6.19
C VAL A 2 -11.40 -24.87 6.56
N GLY A 3 -11.17 -24.56 7.84
CA GLY A 3 -10.91 -23.18 8.29
C GLY A 3 -9.59 -22.59 7.78
N SER A 4 -8.57 -23.43 7.56
CA SER A 4 -7.24 -22.96 7.09
C SER A 4 -7.30 -22.45 5.64
N GLN A 5 -8.05 -23.11 4.76
CA GLN A 5 -8.18 -22.66 3.36
C GLN A 5 -8.95 -21.34 3.26
N GLN A 6 -10.03 -21.18 4.03
CA GLN A 6 -10.81 -19.95 4.08
C GLN A 6 -9.98 -18.79 4.64
N SER A 7 -9.19 -19.00 5.70
CA SER A 7 -8.32 -17.98 6.28
C SER A 7 -7.16 -17.59 5.36
N ILE A 8 -6.53 -18.55 4.67
CA ILE A 8 -5.44 -18.27 3.72
C ILE A 8 -5.96 -17.48 2.53
N LEU A 9 -7.09 -17.89 1.95
CA LEU A 9 -7.66 -17.23 0.78
C LEU A 9 -8.17 -15.82 1.14
N ALA A 10 -8.77 -15.66 2.32
CA ALA A 10 -9.13 -14.36 2.88
C ALA A 10 -7.91 -13.44 3.05
N GLY A 11 -6.84 -13.92 3.68
CA GLY A 11 -5.60 -13.16 3.87
C GLY A 11 -4.98 -12.72 2.53
N LEU A 12 -4.98 -13.61 1.54
CA LEU A 12 -4.46 -13.33 0.20
C LEU A 12 -5.26 -12.21 -0.50
N VAL A 13 -6.59 -12.24 -0.40
CA VAL A 13 -7.46 -11.19 -0.97
C VAL A 13 -7.24 -9.86 -0.26
N VAL A 14 -7.16 -9.86 1.07
CA VAL A 14 -6.89 -8.66 1.88
C VAL A 14 -5.58 -8.02 1.49
N VAL A 15 -4.52 -8.81 1.40
CA VAL A 15 -3.17 -8.37 1.02
C VAL A 15 -3.14 -7.87 -0.42
N ALA A 16 -3.83 -8.54 -1.35
CA ALA A 16 -3.90 -8.10 -2.73
C ALA A 16 -4.58 -6.72 -2.84
N ILE A 17 -5.70 -6.52 -2.15
CA ILE A 17 -6.44 -5.24 -2.17
C ILE A 17 -5.62 -4.14 -1.50
N ALA A 18 -5.14 -4.38 -0.28
CA ALA A 18 -4.38 -3.40 0.49
C ALA A 18 -3.05 -3.06 -0.19
N GLY A 19 -2.36 -4.06 -0.75
CA GLY A 19 -1.13 -3.91 -1.49
C GLY A 19 -1.32 -3.15 -2.79
N MET A 20 -2.35 -3.46 -3.58
CA MET A 20 -2.63 -2.75 -4.84
C MET A 20 -2.99 -1.29 -4.57
N MET A 21 -3.97 -1.04 -3.69
CA MET A 21 -4.43 0.32 -3.38
C MET A 21 -3.34 1.14 -2.68
N GLY A 22 -2.66 0.56 -1.70
CA GLY A 22 -1.60 1.22 -0.95
C GLY A 22 -0.38 1.50 -1.81
N SER A 23 0.01 0.59 -2.70
CA SER A 23 1.13 0.82 -3.61
C SER A 23 0.85 1.95 -4.60
N LEU A 24 -0.35 1.98 -5.21
CA LEU A 24 -0.78 3.07 -6.09
C LEU A 24 -0.71 4.43 -5.38
N LEU A 25 -1.32 4.54 -4.19
CA LEU A 25 -1.33 5.77 -3.41
C LEU A 25 0.09 6.19 -2.95
N GLY A 26 0.90 5.23 -2.52
CA GLY A 26 2.29 5.47 -2.12
C GLY A 26 3.16 5.97 -3.27
N CYS A 27 3.04 5.35 -4.45
CA CYS A 27 3.74 5.79 -5.66
C CYS A 27 3.31 7.20 -6.09
N LEU A 28 2.00 7.47 -6.08
CA LEU A 28 1.47 8.80 -6.38
C LEU A 28 2.04 9.85 -5.41
N SER A 29 2.02 9.58 -4.11
CA SER A 29 2.58 10.48 -3.09
C SER A 29 4.07 10.75 -3.32
N GLY A 30 4.86 9.70 -3.60
CA GLY A 30 6.30 9.80 -3.81
C GLY A 30 6.70 10.52 -5.10
N VAL A 31 5.87 10.47 -6.15
CA VAL A 31 6.15 11.16 -7.42
C VAL A 31 5.66 12.61 -7.44
N LEU A 32 4.44 12.86 -6.95
CA LEU A 32 3.86 14.21 -6.88
C LEU A 32 4.66 15.09 -5.91
N GLY A 33 5.02 14.54 -4.74
CA GLY A 33 5.65 15.30 -3.67
C GLY A 33 4.81 16.50 -3.21
N GLY A 34 5.39 17.34 -2.37
CA GLY A 34 4.78 18.61 -1.96
C GLY A 34 3.49 18.45 -1.14
N ARG A 35 2.47 19.27 -1.42
CA ARG A 35 1.22 19.32 -0.64
C ARG A 35 0.38 18.04 -0.73
N ALA A 36 0.36 17.38 -1.89
CA ALA A 36 -0.39 16.14 -2.06
C ALA A 36 0.21 15.00 -1.23
N ASP A 37 1.54 14.87 -1.24
CA ASP A 37 2.27 13.93 -0.37
C ASP A 37 1.98 14.20 1.12
N ALA A 38 2.05 15.47 1.53
CA ALA A 38 1.77 15.86 2.91
C ALA A 38 0.34 15.48 3.35
N ILE A 39 -0.67 15.69 2.50
CA ILE A 39 -2.06 15.33 2.81
C ILE A 39 -2.22 13.81 2.91
N ILE A 40 -1.69 13.05 1.94
CA ILE A 40 -1.78 11.58 1.94
C ILE A 40 -1.11 11.02 3.20
N MET A 41 0.13 11.45 3.49
CA MET A 41 0.86 11.01 4.67
C MET A 41 0.13 11.42 5.96
N ARG A 42 -0.45 12.63 6.03
CA ARG A 42 -1.25 13.06 7.20
C ARG A 42 -2.41 12.13 7.49
N ILE A 43 -3.15 11.72 6.45
CA ILE A 43 -4.26 10.77 6.60
C ILE A 43 -3.74 9.42 7.09
N MET A 44 -2.65 8.92 6.51
CA MET A 44 -2.02 7.67 6.95
C MET A 44 -1.53 7.73 8.40
N ASP A 45 -0.97 8.86 8.82
CA ASP A 45 -0.48 9.08 10.19
C ASP A 45 -1.63 9.11 11.20
N ILE A 46 -2.76 9.71 10.83
CA ILE A 46 -3.98 9.69 11.65
C ILE A 46 -4.49 8.26 11.81
N MET A 47 -4.53 7.47 10.73
CA MET A 47 -4.97 6.07 10.81
C MET A 47 -4.07 5.22 11.72
N LEU A 48 -2.74 5.42 11.64
CA LEU A 48 -1.76 4.69 12.45
C LEU A 48 -1.69 5.17 13.91
N SER A 49 -2.24 6.35 14.22
CA SER A 49 -2.33 6.84 15.60
C SER A 49 -3.34 6.05 16.44
N ILE A 50 -4.32 5.43 15.77
CA ILE A 50 -5.32 4.58 16.41
C ILE A 50 -4.77 3.16 16.49
N PRO A 51 -4.86 2.47 17.64
CA PRO A 51 -4.50 1.06 17.73
C PRO A 51 -5.22 0.24 16.65
N SER A 52 -4.47 -0.56 15.88
CA SER A 52 -4.98 -1.27 14.70
C SER A 52 -6.19 -2.14 15.03
N LEU A 53 -6.15 -2.86 16.15
CA LEU A 53 -7.27 -3.68 16.63
C LEU A 53 -8.56 -2.87 16.79
N VAL A 54 -8.46 -1.71 17.45
CA VAL A 54 -9.62 -0.85 17.74
C VAL A 54 -10.20 -0.31 16.44
N LEU A 55 -9.35 0.14 15.51
CA LEU A 55 -9.78 0.64 14.21
C LEU A 55 -10.44 -0.46 13.37
N THR A 56 -9.86 -1.67 13.36
CA THR A 56 -10.44 -2.83 12.65
C THR A 56 -11.81 -3.21 13.23
N MET A 57 -11.95 -3.26 14.55
CA MET A 57 -13.23 -3.58 15.18
C MET A 57 -14.29 -2.51 14.91
N ALA A 58 -13.92 -1.22 14.97
CA ALA A 58 -14.82 -0.12 14.65
C ALA A 58 -15.31 -0.17 13.19
N LEU A 59 -14.40 -0.41 12.24
CA LEU A 59 -14.74 -0.54 10.82
C LEU A 59 -15.60 -1.78 10.56
N ALA A 60 -15.27 -2.92 11.17
CA ALA A 60 -16.05 -4.14 11.03
C ALA A 60 -17.47 -3.98 11.58
N ALA A 61 -17.61 -3.30 12.73
CA ALA A 61 -18.92 -2.99 13.31
C ALA A 61 -19.72 -2.01 12.44
N ALA A 62 -19.07 -0.99 11.89
CA ALA A 62 -19.71 0.01 11.02
C ALA A 62 -20.18 -0.56 9.68
N LEU A 63 -19.40 -1.48 9.08
CA LEU A 63 -19.74 -2.13 7.81
C LEU A 63 -20.81 -3.23 7.99
N GLY A 64 -20.99 -3.73 9.21
CA GLY A 64 -21.94 -4.79 9.55
C GLY A 64 -21.36 -6.20 9.47
N PRO A 65 -22.05 -7.20 10.06
CA PRO A 65 -21.53 -8.56 10.22
C PRO A 65 -21.47 -9.31 8.89
N SER A 66 -20.28 -9.40 8.31
CA SER A 66 -19.97 -10.23 7.15
C SER A 66 -18.47 -10.55 7.14
N LEU A 67 -18.11 -11.76 6.72
CA LEU A 67 -16.70 -12.14 6.50
C LEU A 67 -16.02 -11.17 5.53
N PHE A 68 -16.73 -10.74 4.49
CA PHE A 68 -16.23 -9.77 3.51
C PHE A 68 -15.95 -8.40 4.14
N ASN A 69 -16.83 -7.94 5.02
CA ASN A 69 -16.67 -6.65 5.69
C ASN A 69 -15.51 -6.68 6.69
N ALA A 70 -15.31 -7.80 7.39
CA ALA A 70 -14.16 -8.00 8.25
C ALA A 70 -12.85 -7.99 7.46
N MET A 71 -12.81 -8.68 6.30
CA MET A 71 -11.67 -8.63 5.38
C MET A 71 -11.39 -7.21 4.90
N LEU A 72 -12.43 -6.47 4.48
CA LEU A 72 -12.29 -5.09 4.03
C LEU A 72 -11.77 -4.16 5.13
N ALA A 73 -12.27 -4.32 6.36
CA ALA A 73 -11.79 -3.56 7.52
C ALA A 73 -10.29 -3.79 7.77
N ILE A 74 -9.84 -5.05 7.73
CA ILE A 74 -8.41 -5.38 7.87
C ILE A 74 -7.60 -4.78 6.72
N ALA A 75 -8.08 -4.90 5.48
CA ALA A 75 -7.40 -4.34 4.31
C ALA A 75 -7.18 -2.84 4.45
N ILE A 76 -8.23 -2.09 4.84
CA ILE A 76 -8.16 -0.63 5.03
C ILE A 76 -7.11 -0.26 6.09
N VAL A 77 -7.07 -0.99 7.21
CA VAL A 77 -6.09 -0.74 8.29
C VAL A 77 -4.65 -1.04 7.84
N ARG A 78 -4.46 -1.93 6.87
CA ARG A 78 -3.14 -2.27 6.31
C ARG A 78 -2.66 -1.31 5.23
N ILE A 79 -3.54 -0.52 4.59
CA ILE A 79 -3.19 0.44 3.53
C ILE A 79 -2.01 1.36 3.92
N PRO A 80 -1.96 2.00 5.11
CA PRO A 80 -0.87 2.91 5.48
C PRO A 80 0.53 2.30 5.40
N PHE A 81 0.66 1.00 5.72
CA PHE A 81 1.93 0.30 5.64
C PHE A 81 2.40 0.16 4.20
N TYR A 82 1.51 -0.29 3.31
CA TYR A 82 1.79 -0.40 1.88
C TYR A 82 2.06 0.97 1.23
N VAL A 83 1.33 2.02 1.63
CA VAL A 83 1.55 3.40 1.18
C VAL A 83 2.95 3.89 1.52
N ARG A 84 3.37 3.73 2.78
CA ARG A 84 4.70 4.15 3.24
C ARG A 84 5.81 3.37 2.55
N LEU A 85 5.63 2.06 2.40
CA LEU A 85 6.60 1.19 1.73
C LEU A 85 6.77 1.60 0.26
N ALA A 86 5.68 1.74 -0.49
CA ALA A 86 5.72 2.15 -1.88
C ALA A 86 6.24 3.59 -2.07
N ARG A 87 5.90 4.52 -1.15
CA ARG A 87 6.49 5.86 -1.13
C ARG A 87 8.00 5.81 -0.94
N GLY A 88 8.49 5.02 0.02
CA GLY A 88 9.91 4.83 0.27
C GLY A 88 10.64 4.31 -0.97
N GLN A 89 10.12 3.25 -1.59
CA GLN A 89 10.66 2.71 -2.85
C GLN A 89 10.67 3.75 -3.97
N THR A 90 9.58 4.52 -4.09
CA THR A 90 9.48 5.59 -5.08
C THR A 90 10.54 6.68 -4.88
N LEU A 91 10.79 7.10 -3.64
CA LEU A 91 11.81 8.09 -3.32
C LEU A 91 13.21 7.58 -3.63
N VAL A 92 13.51 6.31 -3.32
CA VAL A 92 14.78 5.66 -3.68
C VAL A 92 14.94 5.62 -5.20
N VAL A 93 13.90 5.18 -5.93
CA VAL A 93 13.94 5.07 -7.39
C VAL A 93 14.18 6.44 -8.04
N ARG A 94 13.62 7.52 -7.47
CA ARG A 94 13.86 8.90 -7.94
C ARG A 94 15.31 9.35 -7.81
N GLN A 95 16.10 8.75 -6.93
CA GLN A 95 17.51 9.08 -6.74
C GLN A 95 18.42 8.37 -7.74
N TYR A 96 17.96 7.31 -8.43
CA TYR A 96 18.82 6.60 -9.37
C TYR A 96 19.24 7.46 -10.57
N THR A 97 20.49 7.29 -10.99
CA THR A 97 21.13 8.01 -12.10
C THR A 97 20.38 7.84 -13.43
N TYR A 98 19.82 6.66 -13.71
CA TYR A 98 19.03 6.43 -14.93
C TYR A 98 17.71 7.23 -14.94
N VAL A 99 17.09 7.43 -13.78
CA VAL A 99 15.88 8.26 -13.64
C VAL A 99 16.20 9.74 -13.80
N GLN A 100 17.32 10.19 -13.22
CA GLN A 100 17.77 11.57 -13.37
C GLN A 100 18.12 11.87 -14.83
N ALA A 101 18.84 10.96 -15.50
CA ALA A 101 19.14 11.05 -16.92
C ALA A 101 17.85 11.12 -17.77
N ALA A 102 16.91 10.20 -17.56
CA ALA A 102 15.63 10.18 -18.28
C ALA A 102 14.80 11.47 -18.10
N LYS A 103 14.84 12.08 -16.91
CA LYS A 103 14.22 13.40 -16.67
C LYS A 103 14.87 14.51 -17.50
N THR A 104 16.19 14.55 -17.60
CA THR A 104 16.91 15.50 -18.48
C THR A 104 16.55 15.30 -19.95
N PHE A 105 16.24 14.07 -20.38
CA PHE A 105 15.76 13.75 -21.72
C PHE A 105 14.24 13.97 -21.94
N GLY A 106 13.53 14.55 -20.97
CA GLY A 106 12.12 14.92 -21.13
C GLY A 106 11.11 13.79 -20.90
N ALA A 107 11.50 12.67 -20.29
CA ALA A 107 10.57 11.58 -19.99
C ALA A 107 9.43 12.05 -19.07
N SER A 108 8.19 11.75 -19.48
CA SER A 108 6.99 12.05 -18.68
C SER A 108 7.04 11.35 -17.33
N ARG A 109 6.67 12.07 -16.26
CA ARG A 109 6.60 11.57 -14.88
C ARG A 109 5.72 10.31 -14.79
N TRP A 110 4.70 10.19 -15.64
CA TRP A 110 3.79 9.04 -15.71
C TRP A 110 4.41 7.79 -16.33
N HIS A 111 5.29 7.95 -17.33
CA HIS A 111 6.04 6.83 -17.90
C HIS A 111 6.98 6.22 -16.85
N LEU A 112 7.63 7.08 -16.07
CA LEU A 112 8.53 6.67 -14.98
C LEU A 112 7.79 5.91 -13.85
N ILE A 113 6.56 6.32 -13.53
CA ILE A 113 5.69 5.65 -12.54
C ILE A 113 5.33 4.23 -13.00
N ASN A 114 4.73 4.09 -14.18
CA ASN A 114 4.18 2.81 -14.62
C ASN A 114 5.26 1.79 -14.97
N TRP A 115 6.37 2.23 -15.58
CA TRP A 115 7.39 1.30 -16.08
C TRP A 115 8.50 0.97 -15.09
N HIS A 116 8.85 1.89 -14.18
CA HIS A 116 10.00 1.69 -13.28
C HIS A 116 9.58 1.54 -11.83
N ILE A 117 8.68 2.39 -11.33
CA ILE A 117 8.30 2.34 -9.91
C ILE A 117 7.35 1.18 -9.65
N LEU A 118 6.34 0.96 -10.49
CA LEU A 118 5.38 -0.14 -10.30
C LEU A 118 6.10 -1.49 -10.35
N ARG A 119 6.98 -1.71 -11.34
CA ARG A 119 7.73 -2.97 -11.52
C ARG A 119 8.78 -3.20 -10.44
N ASN A 120 9.44 -2.14 -9.97
CA ASN A 120 10.50 -2.25 -8.95
C ASN A 120 9.97 -2.26 -7.50
N SER A 121 8.71 -1.87 -7.29
CA SER A 121 8.04 -1.97 -5.98
C SER A 121 7.40 -3.33 -5.75
N LEU A 122 7.21 -4.16 -6.78
CA LEU A 122 6.63 -5.51 -6.65
C LEU A 122 7.43 -6.42 -5.69
N PRO A 123 8.77 -6.52 -5.75
CA PRO A 123 9.51 -7.42 -4.87
C PRO A 123 9.28 -7.17 -3.37
N PRO A 124 9.42 -5.94 -2.84
CA PRO A 124 9.17 -5.70 -1.41
C PRO A 124 7.68 -5.77 -1.04
N LEU A 125 6.76 -5.49 -1.98
CA LEU A 125 5.33 -5.72 -1.76
C LEU A 125 5.02 -7.22 -1.60
N ILE A 126 5.66 -8.08 -2.38
CA ILE A 126 5.51 -9.55 -2.29
C ILE A 126 6.10 -10.08 -0.97
N VAL A 127 7.23 -9.53 -0.52
CA VAL A 127 7.80 -9.89 0.79
C VAL A 127 6.87 -9.46 1.93
N GLN A 128 6.36 -8.23 1.89
CA GLN A 128 5.39 -7.75 2.89
C GLN A 128 4.10 -8.57 2.87
N ALA A 129 3.61 -8.90 1.68
CA ALA A 129 2.46 -9.78 1.49
C ALA A 129 2.69 -11.16 2.13
N SER A 130 3.89 -11.71 1.97
CA SER A 130 4.27 -13.01 2.56
C SER A 130 4.33 -12.93 4.09
N LEU A 131 4.84 -11.82 4.65
CA LEU A 131 4.85 -11.58 6.10
C LEU A 131 3.43 -11.44 6.67
N ASP A 132 2.54 -10.73 5.98
CA ASP A 132 1.15 -10.55 6.40
C ASP A 132 0.32 -11.85 6.29
N ILE A 133 0.69 -12.77 5.39
CA ILE A 133 0.07 -14.10 5.30
C ILE A 133 0.59 -15.03 6.42
N GLY A 134 1.83 -14.84 6.86
CA GLY A 134 2.47 -15.65 7.89
C GLY A 134 2.15 -15.25 9.34
N SER A 135 1.51 -14.10 9.56
CA SER A 135 1.11 -13.56 10.87
C SER A 135 -0.36 -13.82 11.17
#